data_AF-A0A916RGA7-F1
#
_entry.id   AF-A0A916RGA7-F1
#
_cell.length_a   1.000
_cell.length_b   1.000
_cell.length_c   1.000
_cell.angle_alpha   90.00
_cell.angle_beta   90.00
_cell.angle_gamma   90.00
#
_symmetry.space_group_name_H-M   'P 1'
#
loop_
_entity.id
_entity.type
_entity.pdbx_description
1 polymer ?
#
loop_
_entity_poly.entity_id
_entity_poly.type
_entity_poly.pdbx_seq_one_letter_code
_entity_poly.pdbx_strand_id
1 'polypeptide(L)'
;MHAWLARLALSVGIAAVSVSGSVFAQTHSNNSSSSKPKSLHQASAAKAVPDPGEEKFRANCGRCHTTPEQLSPRITGTIVMHMRVRASLSEQDAQDILRYLSP
;
A
#
# COMPACT_ATOMS: atom_id res chain seq x y z
N MET A 1 6.35 -0.61 43.05
CA MET A 1 6.12 0.76 42.52
C MET A 1 7.24 1.64 43.06
N HIS A 2 8.37 1.74 42.34
CA HIS A 2 9.49 2.59 42.75
C HIS A 2 9.72 3.65 41.69
N ALA A 3 9.45 4.89 42.12
CA ALA A 3 9.56 6.12 41.39
C ALA A 3 11.02 6.42 41.03
N TRP A 4 11.34 6.40 39.75
CA TRP A 4 12.56 6.98 39.21
C TRP A 4 12.30 8.47 38.95
N LEU A 5 12.51 9.25 40.01
CA LEU A 5 12.64 10.69 39.91
C LEU A 5 14.03 11.05 39.40
N ALA A 6 14.04 12.05 38.53
CA ALA A 6 15.02 13.14 38.44
C ALA A 6 15.84 13.24 37.13
N ARG A 7 15.43 14.27 36.38
CA ARG A 7 16.27 15.40 35.92
C ARG A 7 17.42 15.07 34.97
N LEU A 8 17.35 15.61 33.75
CA LEU A 8 18.06 16.86 33.45
C LEU A 8 17.64 17.40 32.08
N ALA A 9 17.20 18.65 32.09
CA ALA A 9 17.03 19.48 30.91
C ALA A 9 18.39 20.07 30.50
N LEU A 10 18.76 19.95 29.23
CA LEU A 10 19.71 20.77 28.45
C LEU A 10 19.84 20.02 27.10
N SER A 11 19.82 20.61 25.91
CA SER A 11 20.16 21.95 25.47
C SER A 11 19.63 22.12 24.05
N VAL A 12 19.23 23.35 23.72
CA VAL A 12 19.02 23.84 22.35
C VAL A 12 20.30 23.67 21.54
N GLY A 13 20.17 23.21 20.28
CA GLY A 13 21.26 23.14 19.31
C GLY A 13 20.72 23.11 17.89
N ILE A 14 20.39 24.29 17.35
CA ILE A 14 20.09 24.50 15.94
C ILE A 14 21.36 24.24 15.13
N ALA A 15 21.31 23.32 14.16
CA ALA A 15 22.23 23.31 13.03
C ALA A 15 21.48 22.83 11.79
N ALA A 16 20.92 23.80 11.05
CA ALA A 16 20.50 23.61 9.67
C ALA A 16 21.76 23.41 8.82
N VAL A 17 21.91 22.24 8.18
CA VAL A 17 23.01 21.99 7.25
C VAL A 17 22.47 21.29 5.99
N SER A 18 22.46 22.08 4.93
CA SER A 18 22.77 21.73 3.53
C SER A 18 21.88 20.74 2.77
N VAL A 19 21.02 21.32 1.93
CA VAL A 19 20.48 20.69 0.72
C VAL A 19 21.63 20.23 -0.16
N SER A 20 21.73 18.92 -0.42
CA SER A 20 22.54 18.36 -1.49
C SER A 20 21.59 17.81 -2.55
N GLY A 21 21.45 18.55 -3.66
CA GLY A 21 20.72 18.10 -4.83
C GLY A 21 21.51 17.05 -5.59
N SER A 22 20.94 15.87 -5.80
CA SER A 22 21.50 14.87 -6.71
C SER A 22 20.81 15.01 -8.07
N VAL A 23 21.54 15.56 -9.05
CA VAL A 23 21.16 15.51 -10.46
C VAL A 23 21.44 14.09 -10.95
N PHE A 24 20.40 13.27 -11.08
CA PHE A 24 20.51 12.00 -11.80
C PHE A 24 20.28 12.24 -13.30
N ALA A 25 21.36 12.42 -14.04
CA ALA A 25 21.37 12.23 -15.48
C ALA A 25 21.36 10.72 -15.75
N GLN A 26 20.19 10.12 -15.96
CA GLN A 26 20.10 8.78 -16.55
C GLN A 26 19.96 8.91 -18.06
N THR A 27 21.08 8.66 -18.73
CA THR A 27 21.20 8.44 -20.17
C THR A 27 20.29 7.30 -20.60
N HIS A 28 19.25 7.61 -21.37
CA HIS A 28 18.47 6.61 -22.11
C HIS A 28 19.32 6.09 -23.27
N SER A 29 19.82 4.86 -23.14
CA SER A 29 20.29 4.05 -24.25
C SER A 29 20.26 2.59 -23.85
N ASN A 30 19.21 1.87 -24.27
CA ASN A 30 19.46 0.58 -24.90
C ASN A 30 18.34 0.21 -25.89
N ASN A 31 18.76 0.30 -27.15
CA ASN A 31 18.36 -0.47 -28.31
C ASN A 31 17.50 -1.74 -28.06
N SER A 32 16.32 -1.71 -28.67
CA SER A 32 15.68 -2.77 -29.44
C SER A 32 16.16 -4.21 -29.21
N SER A 33 15.30 -5.02 -28.62
CA SER A 33 15.24 -6.45 -28.89
C SER A 33 13.80 -6.90 -28.98
N SER A 34 13.45 -7.33 -30.19
CA SER A 34 12.16 -7.82 -30.63
C SER A 34 11.63 -8.94 -29.73
N SER A 35 10.41 -8.77 -29.23
CA SER A 35 9.55 -9.85 -28.74
C SER A 35 8.11 -9.40 -28.92
N LYS A 36 7.43 -10.04 -29.88
CA LYS A 36 6.01 -9.87 -30.27
C LYS A 36 5.09 -9.44 -29.11
N PRO A 37 4.35 -8.32 -29.22
CA PRO A 37 3.24 -8.07 -28.29
C PRO A 37 2.09 -8.99 -28.67
N LYS A 38 1.86 -9.98 -27.81
CA LYS A 38 0.64 -10.78 -27.79
C LYS A 38 -0.52 -9.84 -27.47
N SER A 39 -1.32 -9.57 -28.50
CA SER A 39 -2.71 -9.13 -28.48
C SER A 39 -3.15 -8.30 -27.28
N LEU A 40 -3.26 -7.00 -27.52
CA LEU A 40 -4.20 -6.09 -26.87
C LEU A 40 -5.51 -6.82 -26.53
N HIS A 41 -5.72 -7.15 -25.26
CA HIS A 41 -7.05 -7.08 -24.67
C HIS A 41 -7.26 -5.64 -24.21
N GLN A 42 -7.27 -4.74 -25.20
CA GLN A 42 -7.91 -3.44 -25.05
C GLN A 42 -9.41 -3.68 -25.14
N ALA A 43 -9.97 -4.25 -24.08
CA ALA A 43 -11.39 -4.17 -23.86
C ALA A 43 -11.70 -2.73 -23.45
N SER A 44 -12.17 -1.95 -24.42
CA SER A 44 -12.88 -0.70 -24.16
C SER A 44 -14.04 -1.02 -23.20
N ALA A 45 -13.92 -0.63 -21.94
CA ALA A 45 -15.03 -0.58 -21.02
C ALA A 45 -15.14 0.86 -20.53
N ALA A 46 -16.33 1.42 -20.66
CA ALA A 46 -16.74 2.70 -20.07
C ALA A 46 -16.16 2.85 -18.65
N LYS A 47 -15.89 4.07 -18.18
CA LYS A 47 -15.51 4.31 -16.79
C LYS A 47 -16.55 3.67 -15.86
N ALA A 48 -16.30 2.42 -15.49
CA ALA A 48 -17.06 1.70 -14.49
C ALA A 48 -16.88 2.50 -13.21
N VAL A 49 -17.98 2.74 -12.51
CA VAL A 49 -17.90 3.27 -11.16
C VAL A 49 -17.01 2.28 -10.38
N PRO A 50 -15.88 2.72 -9.81
CA PRO A 50 -14.98 1.83 -9.11
C PRO A 50 -15.73 1.14 -7.97
N ASP A 51 -15.55 -0.18 -7.84
CA ASP A 51 -16.12 -0.92 -6.72
C ASP A 51 -15.53 -0.34 -5.42
N PRO A 52 -16.37 0.03 -4.43
CA PRO A 52 -15.88 0.62 -3.19
C PRO A 52 -14.94 -0.32 -2.43
N GLY A 53 -15.10 -1.63 -2.55
CA GLY A 53 -14.20 -2.62 -1.98
C GLY A 53 -12.84 -2.64 -2.65
N GLU A 54 -12.79 -2.54 -3.98
CA GLU A 54 -11.53 -2.42 -4.74
C GLU A 54 -10.74 -1.16 -4.34
N GLU A 55 -11.41 -0.02 -4.25
CA GLU A 55 -10.77 1.24 -3.84
C GLU A 55 -10.16 1.12 -2.44
N LYS A 56 -10.93 0.59 -1.49
CA LYS A 56 -10.49 0.41 -0.11
C LYS A 56 -9.39 -0.64 0.01
N PHE A 57 -9.43 -1.70 -0.78
CA PHE A 57 -8.36 -2.69 -0.88
C PHE A 57 -7.07 -2.01 -1.33
N ARG A 58 -7.09 -1.23 -2.41
CA ARG A 58 -5.91 -0.50 -2.89
C ARG A 58 -5.38 0.53 -1.91
N ALA A 59 -6.28 1.19 -1.16
CA ALA A 59 -5.90 2.21 -0.19
C ALA A 59 -5.28 1.63 1.09
N ASN A 60 -5.69 0.43 1.51
CA ASN A 60 -5.33 -0.12 2.82
C ASN A 60 -4.43 -1.35 2.77
N CYS A 61 -4.60 -2.20 1.76
CA CYS A 61 -3.80 -3.40 1.58
C CYS A 61 -2.49 -3.07 0.85
N GLY A 62 -1.44 -3.88 1.04
CA GLY A 62 -0.13 -3.62 0.42
C GLY A 62 0.77 -2.64 1.19
N ARG A 63 0.22 -1.87 2.13
CA ARG A 63 0.96 -0.85 2.91
C ARG A 63 2.06 -1.43 3.80
N CYS A 64 1.84 -2.63 4.34
CA CYS A 64 2.74 -3.25 5.30
C CYS A 64 3.48 -4.47 4.74
N HIS A 65 2.94 -5.12 3.72
CA HIS A 65 3.52 -6.27 3.05
C HIS A 65 2.86 -6.43 1.68
N THR A 66 3.51 -7.16 0.77
CA THR A 66 2.91 -7.54 -0.53
C THR A 66 1.62 -8.32 -0.29
N THR A 67 0.55 -7.94 -0.99
CA THR A 67 -0.72 -8.67 -0.92
C THR A 67 -0.59 -10.02 -1.60
N PRO A 68 -1.16 -11.10 -1.03
CA PRO A 68 -1.18 -12.39 -1.71
C PRO A 68 -2.01 -12.27 -3.00
N GLU A 69 -1.55 -12.89 -4.09
CA GLU A 69 -2.28 -12.87 -5.37
C GLU A 69 -3.62 -13.60 -5.29
N GLN A 70 -3.70 -14.66 -4.48
CA GLN A 70 -4.87 -15.52 -4.37
C GLN A 70 -5.14 -15.85 -2.92
N LEU A 71 -6.38 -15.63 -2.49
CA LEU A 71 -6.92 -16.09 -1.22
C LEU A 71 -8.05 -17.07 -1.49
N SER A 72 -8.07 -18.19 -0.77
CA SER A 72 -9.20 -19.10 -0.90
C SER A 72 -10.43 -18.47 -0.23
N PRO A 73 -11.64 -18.61 -0.80
CA PRO A 73 -12.86 -18.00 -0.23
C PRO A 73 -13.10 -18.38 1.24
N ARG A 74 -12.67 -19.58 1.65
CA ARG A 74 -12.82 -20.06 3.04
C ARG A 74 -11.99 -19.28 4.05
N ILE A 75 -10.83 -18.74 3.67
CA ILE A 75 -9.92 -18.06 4.60
C ILE A 75 -9.99 -16.54 4.49
N THR A 76 -10.50 -16.00 3.38
CA THR A 76 -10.58 -14.55 3.12
C THR A 76 -11.23 -13.81 4.29
N GLY A 77 -12.37 -14.28 4.79
CA GLY A 77 -13.06 -13.67 5.94
C GLY A 77 -12.18 -13.58 7.18
N THR A 78 -11.53 -14.68 7.58
CA THR A 78 -10.63 -14.71 8.74
C THR A 78 -9.48 -13.73 8.60
N ILE A 79 -8.87 -13.66 7.41
CA ILE A 79 -7.76 -12.75 7.12
C ILE A 79 -8.24 -11.30 7.17
N VAL A 80 -9.36 -10.96 6.53
CA VAL A 80 -9.89 -9.59 6.53
C VAL A 80 -10.28 -9.16 7.95
N MET A 81 -10.86 -10.03 8.77
CA MET A 81 -11.17 -9.73 10.17
C MET A 81 -9.91 -9.52 11.02
N HIS A 82 -8.87 -10.32 10.80
CA HIS A 82 -7.57 -10.10 11.44
C HIS A 82 -6.95 -8.77 10.98
N MET A 83 -7.02 -8.47 9.68
CA MET A 83 -6.51 -7.24 9.09
C MET A 83 -7.32 -6.01 9.50
N ARG A 84 -8.60 -6.13 9.85
CA ARG A 84 -9.38 -5.01 10.40
C ARG A 84 -8.69 -4.38 11.60
N VAL A 85 -8.19 -5.21 12.51
CA VAL A 85 -7.45 -4.74 13.69
C VAL A 85 -6.03 -4.32 13.31
N ARG A 86 -5.31 -5.11 12.50
CA ARG A 86 -3.89 -4.88 12.21
C ARG A 86 -3.64 -3.68 11.28
N ALA A 87 -4.52 -3.44 10.33
CA ALA A 87 -4.47 -2.32 9.39
C ALA A 87 -5.41 -1.16 9.79
N SER A 88 -6.03 -1.26 10.98
CA SER A 88 -6.96 -0.25 11.52
C SER A 88 -8.10 0.09 10.56
N LEU A 89 -8.69 -0.91 9.91
CA LEU A 89 -9.85 -0.72 9.04
C LEU A 89 -11.09 -0.42 9.88
N SER A 90 -11.96 0.44 9.37
CA SER A 90 -13.32 0.51 9.90
C SER A 90 -14.07 -0.81 9.62
N GLU A 91 -15.15 -1.06 10.35
CA GLU A 91 -16.00 -2.23 10.10
C GLU A 91 -16.57 -2.21 8.68
N GLN A 92 -17.03 -1.03 8.22
CA GLN A 92 -17.55 -0.87 6.88
C GLN A 92 -16.48 -1.15 5.81
N ASP A 93 -15.25 -0.67 5.99
CA ASP A 93 -14.18 -0.92 5.03
C ASP A 93 -13.80 -2.39 4.96
N ALA A 94 -13.75 -3.08 6.10
CA ALA A 94 -13.53 -4.51 6.12
C ALA A 94 -14.64 -5.28 5.38
N GLN A 95 -15.90 -4.88 5.55
CA GLN A 95 -17.03 -5.50 4.85
C GLN A 95 -16.98 -5.29 3.32
N ASP A 96 -16.64 -4.08 2.88
CA ASP A 96 -16.51 -3.75 1.46
C ASP A 96 -15.35 -4.51 0.83
N ILE A 97 -14.20 -4.56 1.49
CA ILE A 97 -13.03 -5.34 1.05
C ILE A 97 -13.37 -6.84 0.99
N LEU A 98 -14.10 -7.37 1.97
CA LEU A 98 -14.49 -8.78 1.98
C LEU A 98 -15.40 -9.12 0.79
N ARG A 99 -16.38 -8.26 0.47
CA ARG A 99 -17.24 -8.44 -0.71
C ARG A 99 -16.43 -8.42 -2.00
N TYR A 100 -15.44 -7.54 -2.10
CA TYR A 100 -14.55 -7.47 -3.26
C TYR A 100 -13.68 -8.73 -3.43
N LEU A 101 -13.12 -9.25 -2.33
CA LEU A 101 -12.22 -10.41 -2.36
C LEU A 101 -12.92 -11.77 -2.43
N SER A 102 -14.22 -11.83 -2.12
CA SER A 102 -15.04 -13.03 -2.19
C SER A 102 -16.46 -12.69 -2.67
N PRO A 103 -16.62 -12.40 -3.97
CA PRO A 103 -17.93 -12.15 -4.58
C PRO A 103 -18.82 -13.40 -4.60
#